data_AF-A0A949JTZ2-F1
#
_entry.id   AF-A0A949JTZ2-F1
#
_cell.length_a   1.000
_cell.length_b   1.000
_cell.length_c   1.000
_cell.angle_alpha   90.00
_cell.angle_beta   90.00
_cell.angle_gamma   90.00
#
_symmetry.space_group_name_H-M   'P 1'
#
loop_
_entity.id
_entity.type
_entity.pdbx_description
1 polymer ?
#
loop_
_entity_poly.entity_id
_entity_poly.type
_entity_poly.pdbx_seq_one_letter_code
_entity_poly.pdbx_strand_id
1 'polypeptide(L)'
;LILQDHEFRQQSGSEPARRVESLGAYLTRCASVPPAHFTNYLSNLLHEQVEAEYRALTALLDHHHGRPKWWAREIQRRLAIIDRHTRENTVDVSDVTGSDRFTRVGHLQRATRLYGEFLQMWPAIYRVARELRESGRQPSRPLFRENSA
;
A
#
# COMPACT_ATOMS: atom_id res chain seq x y z
N LEU A 1 19.40 -3.38 -4.20
CA LEU A 1 18.15 -3.58 -3.45
C LEU A 1 17.05 -4.32 -4.24
N ILE A 2 17.29 -4.74 -5.49
CA ILE A 2 16.29 -5.43 -6.34
C ILE A 2 16.27 -6.97 -6.11
N LEU A 3 17.29 -7.53 -5.44
CA LEU A 3 17.45 -8.98 -5.28
C LEU A 3 16.59 -9.63 -4.16
N GLN A 4 15.83 -8.86 -3.37
CA GLN A 4 15.03 -9.42 -2.25
C GLN A 4 13.53 -9.57 -2.55
N ASP A 5 13.03 -9.03 -3.66
CA ASP A 5 11.60 -9.10 -3.99
C ASP A 5 11.15 -10.51 -4.42
N HIS A 6 12.11 -11.33 -4.88
CA HIS A 6 11.85 -12.70 -5.31
C HIS A 6 11.63 -13.66 -4.13
N GLU A 7 12.22 -13.40 -2.97
CA GLU A 7 12.11 -14.25 -1.77
C GLU A 7 10.73 -14.12 -1.10
N PHE A 8 10.10 -12.95 -1.17
CA PHE A 8 8.75 -12.74 -0.59
C PHE A 8 7.68 -13.54 -1.32
N ARG A 9 7.80 -13.72 -2.64
CA ARG A 9 6.83 -14.47 -3.46
C ARG A 9 6.88 -15.99 -3.24
N GLN A 10 7.99 -16.54 -2.73
CA GLN A 10 8.16 -17.99 -2.56
C GLN A 10 7.67 -18.54 -1.21
N GLN A 11 7.22 -17.70 -0.28
CA GLN A 11 6.71 -18.15 1.04
C GLN A 11 5.25 -18.63 1.01
N SER A 12 4.79 -19.27 -0.07
CA SER A 12 3.41 -19.74 -0.22
C SER A 12 3.04 -20.94 0.67
N GLY A 13 3.97 -21.43 1.51
CA GLY A 13 3.74 -22.49 2.51
C GLY A 13 3.77 -22.03 3.97
N SER A 14 3.93 -20.73 4.27
CA SER A 14 4.00 -20.24 5.66
C SER A 14 2.61 -19.94 6.26
N GLU A 15 2.47 -20.22 7.56
CA GLU A 15 1.27 -19.94 8.35
C GLU A 15 0.84 -18.47 8.21
N PRO A 16 -0.46 -18.14 8.07
CA PRO A 16 -0.93 -16.78 7.82
C PRO A 16 -0.33 -15.71 8.74
N ALA A 17 -0.13 -16.01 10.03
CA ALA A 17 0.51 -15.12 10.99
C ALA A 17 1.94 -14.71 10.58
N ARG A 18 2.76 -15.66 10.15
CA ARG A 18 4.14 -15.41 9.71
C ARG A 18 4.21 -14.54 8.46
N ARG A 19 3.22 -14.66 7.55
CA ARG A 19 3.12 -13.79 6.36
C ARG A 19 2.84 -12.35 6.76
N VAL A 20 1.94 -12.13 7.72
CA VAL A 20 1.63 -10.78 8.21
C VAL A 20 2.83 -10.17 8.93
N GLU A 21 3.53 -10.94 9.77
CA GLU A 21 4.76 -10.48 10.44
C GLU A 21 5.86 -10.13 9.45
N SER A 22 6.09 -11.01 8.46
CA SER A 22 7.12 -10.79 7.44
C SER A 22 6.81 -9.56 6.57
N LEU A 23 5.54 -9.36 6.22
CA LEU A 23 5.08 -8.16 5.53
C LEU A 23 5.30 -6.91 6.39
N GLY A 24 4.95 -6.99 7.68
CA GLY A 24 5.17 -5.88 8.62
C GLY A 24 6.65 -5.51 8.74
N ALA A 25 7.53 -6.51 8.88
CA ALA A 25 8.98 -6.31 8.94
C ALA A 25 9.52 -5.70 7.65
N TYR A 26 9.03 -6.15 6.50
CA TYR A 26 9.39 -5.59 5.19
C TYR A 26 9.01 -4.10 5.10
N LEU A 27 7.76 -3.74 5.44
CA LEU A 27 7.27 -2.36 5.38
C LEU A 27 8.04 -1.44 6.33
N THR A 28 8.29 -1.89 7.57
CA THR A 28 9.12 -1.15 8.53
C THR A 28 10.52 -0.91 7.96
N ARG A 29 11.16 -1.95 7.41
CA ARG A 29 12.50 -1.84 6.80
C ARG A 29 12.51 -0.86 5.63
N CYS A 30 11.53 -0.93 4.73
CA CYS A 30 11.40 0.00 3.61
C CYS A 30 11.25 1.44 4.09
N ALA A 31 10.48 1.67 5.16
CA ALA A 31 10.28 3.00 5.72
C ALA A 31 11.43 3.50 6.60
N SER A 32 12.38 2.63 6.99
CA SER A 32 13.55 3.00 7.80
C SER A 32 14.74 3.54 6.99
N VAL A 33 14.68 3.53 5.67
CA VAL A 33 15.75 4.09 4.81
C VAL A 33 15.75 5.62 4.86
N PRO A 34 16.85 6.30 4.46
CA PRO A 34 16.85 7.76 4.39
C PRO A 34 15.74 8.30 3.46
N PRO A 35 15.13 9.46 3.75
CA PRO A 35 13.96 9.98 3.01
C PRO A 35 14.16 10.06 1.49
N ALA A 36 15.37 10.41 1.03
CA ALA A 36 15.70 10.44 -0.40
C ALA A 36 15.59 9.05 -1.05
N HIS A 37 16.08 8.01 -0.37
CA HIS A 37 15.95 6.63 -0.85
C HIS A 37 14.50 6.17 -0.84
N PHE A 38 13.73 6.53 0.17
CA PHE A 38 12.30 6.20 0.24
C PHE A 38 11.52 6.88 -0.90
N THR A 39 11.82 8.14 -1.19
CA THR A 39 11.23 8.89 -2.31
C THR A 39 11.52 8.22 -3.66
N ASN A 40 12.78 7.82 -3.87
CA ASN A 40 13.17 7.13 -5.10
C ASN A 40 12.47 5.77 -5.22
N TYR A 41 12.40 5.02 -4.12
CA TYR A 41 11.69 3.75 -4.08
C TYR A 41 10.21 3.91 -4.43
N LEU A 42 9.51 4.89 -3.84
CA LEU A 42 8.12 5.19 -4.16
C LEU A 42 7.94 5.62 -5.62
N SER A 43 8.83 6.45 -6.14
CA SER A 43 8.75 6.90 -7.53
C SER A 43 8.86 5.72 -8.50
N ASN A 44 9.78 4.79 -8.24
CA ASN A 44 9.91 3.57 -9.03
C ASN A 44 8.66 2.68 -8.91
N LEU A 45 8.16 2.46 -7.69
CA LEU A 45 6.95 1.66 -7.45
C LEU A 45 5.73 2.23 -8.17
N LEU A 46 5.55 3.56 -8.11
CA LEU A 46 4.46 4.24 -8.81
C LEU A 46 4.62 4.11 -10.33
N HIS A 47 5.84 4.22 -10.85
CA HIS A 47 6.11 4.04 -12.27
C HIS A 47 5.76 2.61 -12.72
N GLU A 48 6.23 1.59 -11.98
CA GLU A 48 5.91 0.18 -12.26
C GLU A 48 4.40 -0.08 -12.23
N GLN A 49 3.69 0.50 -11.26
CA GLN A 49 2.23 0.39 -11.16
C GLN A 49 1.52 1.04 -12.33
N VAL A 50 1.95 2.25 -12.73
CA VAL A 50 1.39 2.98 -13.87
C VAL A 50 1.63 2.22 -15.17
N GLU A 51 2.83 1.67 -15.37
CA GLU A 51 3.12 0.81 -16.51
C GLU A 51 2.25 -0.45 -16.53
N ALA A 52 2.07 -1.10 -15.37
CA ALA A 52 1.21 -2.26 -15.26
C ALA A 52 -0.25 -1.93 -15.60
N GLU A 53 -0.77 -0.80 -15.12
CA GLU A 53 -2.11 -0.31 -15.47
C GLU A 53 -2.21 -0.02 -16.97
N TYR A 54 -1.23 0.67 -17.56
CA TYR A 54 -1.19 0.96 -18.99
C TYR A 54 -1.23 -0.31 -19.84
N ARG A 55 -0.38 -1.30 -19.51
CA ARG A 55 -0.35 -2.61 -20.19
C ARG A 55 -1.69 -3.33 -20.07
N ALA A 56 -2.29 -3.35 -18.88
CA ALA A 56 -3.58 -4.01 -18.65
C ALA A 56 -4.72 -3.35 -19.46
N LEU A 57 -4.79 -2.02 -19.45
CA LEU A 57 -5.80 -1.27 -20.21
C LEU A 57 -5.64 -1.43 -21.72
N THR A 58 -4.41 -1.46 -22.22
CA THR A 58 -4.11 -1.73 -23.64
C THR A 58 -4.54 -3.13 -24.02
N ALA A 59 -4.18 -4.14 -23.21
CA ALA A 59 -4.58 -5.52 -23.45
C ALA A 59 -6.11 -5.69 -23.44
N LEU A 60 -6.82 -4.98 -22.57
CA LEU A 60 -8.29 -4.98 -22.57
C LEU A 60 -8.86 -4.39 -23.86
N LEU A 61 -8.35 -3.25 -24.33
CA LEU A 61 -8.79 -2.65 -25.60
C LEU A 61 -8.57 -3.59 -26.78
N ASP A 62 -7.41 -4.25 -26.82
CA ASP A 62 -7.07 -5.20 -27.87
C ASP A 62 -7.98 -6.43 -27.82
N HIS A 63 -8.17 -7.01 -26.63
CA HIS A 63 -9.01 -8.19 -26.41
C HIS A 63 -10.47 -7.96 -26.83
N HIS A 64 -11.02 -6.79 -26.53
CA HIS A 64 -12.40 -6.44 -26.85
C HIS A 64 -12.55 -5.74 -28.22
N HIS A 65 -11.46 -5.61 -29.00
CA HIS A 65 -11.42 -4.93 -30.29
C HIS A 65 -12.08 -3.54 -30.27
N GLY A 66 -11.90 -2.81 -29.17
CA GLY A 66 -12.49 -1.48 -28.97
C GLY A 66 -14.03 -1.46 -28.89
N ARG A 67 -14.68 -2.56 -28.49
CA ARG A 67 -16.15 -2.62 -28.32
C ARG A 67 -16.54 -2.87 -26.84
N PRO A 68 -17.59 -2.20 -26.34
CA PRO A 68 -18.40 -1.18 -27.01
C PRO A 68 -17.68 0.17 -27.13
N LYS A 69 -18.03 0.96 -28.16
CA LYS A 69 -17.33 2.23 -28.48
C LYS A 69 -17.30 3.27 -27.35
N TRP A 70 -18.29 3.26 -26.45
CA TRP A 70 -18.32 4.20 -25.32
C TRP A 70 -17.26 3.84 -24.27
N TRP A 71 -17.09 2.55 -23.97
CA TRP A 71 -16.10 2.03 -23.03
C TRP A 71 -14.68 2.17 -23.60
N ALA A 72 -14.49 1.85 -24.88
CA ALA A 72 -13.19 2.02 -25.53
C ALA A 72 -12.72 3.49 -25.50
N ARG A 73 -13.64 4.45 -25.69
CA ARG A 73 -13.34 5.88 -25.54
C ARG A 73 -12.97 6.29 -24.12
N GLU A 74 -13.52 5.64 -23.10
CA GLU A 74 -13.12 5.87 -21.71
C GLU A 74 -11.71 5.33 -21.44
N ILE A 75 -11.42 4.10 -21.88
CA ILE A 75 -10.08 3.55 -21.71
C ILE A 75 -9.04 4.36 -22.48
N GLN A 76 -9.32 4.76 -23.71
CA GLN A 76 -8.42 5.62 -24.48
C GLN A 76 -8.17 6.96 -23.78
N ARG A 77 -9.20 7.57 -23.17
CA ARG A 77 -9.04 8.78 -22.35
C ARG A 77 -8.15 8.52 -21.13
N ARG A 78 -8.35 7.40 -20.43
CA ARG A 78 -7.51 7.01 -19.29
C ARG A 78 -6.06 6.77 -19.70
N LEU A 79 -5.82 6.06 -20.80
CA LEU A 79 -4.48 5.82 -21.37
C LEU A 79 -3.78 7.15 -21.75
N ALA A 80 -4.52 8.10 -22.33
CA ALA A 80 -3.97 9.42 -22.65
C ALA A 80 -3.59 10.23 -21.39
N ILE A 81 -4.40 10.13 -20.32
CA ILE A 81 -4.07 10.74 -19.02
C ILE A 81 -2.79 10.11 -18.44
N ILE A 82 -2.69 8.78 -18.47
CA ILE A 82 -1.50 8.05 -17.99
C ILE A 82 -0.25 8.43 -18.79
N ASP A 83 -0.34 8.45 -20.13
CA ASP A 83 0.78 8.82 -21.01
C ASP A 83 1.26 10.25 -20.73
N ARG A 84 0.33 11.20 -20.55
CA ARG A 84 0.66 12.57 -20.17
C ARG A 84 1.39 12.63 -18.83
N HIS A 85 0.86 12.01 -17.77
CA HIS A 85 1.50 12.03 -16.46
C HIS A 85 2.89 11.37 -16.46
N THR A 86 3.07 10.34 -17.26
CA THR A 86 4.36 9.65 -17.41
C THR A 86 5.38 10.54 -18.11
N ARG A 87 5.00 11.23 -19.19
CA ARG A 87 5.91 12.14 -19.92
C ARG A 87 6.30 13.38 -19.13
N GLU A 88 5.35 13.93 -18.37
CA GLU A 88 5.59 15.11 -17.54
C GLU A 88 6.30 14.76 -16.23
N ASN A 89 6.51 13.48 -15.93
CA ASN A 89 7.04 12.97 -14.66
C ASN A 89 6.23 13.51 -13.45
N THR A 90 4.92 13.64 -13.62
CA THR A 90 3.98 14.18 -12.61
C THR A 90 3.26 13.08 -11.83
N VAL A 91 3.74 11.84 -11.92
CA VAL A 91 3.25 10.75 -11.07
C VAL A 91 3.68 11.05 -9.63
N ASP A 92 2.74 11.56 -8.84
CA ASP A 92 2.95 11.92 -7.44
C ASP A 92 1.89 11.26 -6.56
N VAL A 93 2.16 11.19 -5.26
CA VAL A 93 1.20 10.74 -4.27
C VAL A 93 0.25 11.90 -3.95
N SER A 94 -0.73 12.13 -4.81
CA SER A 94 -1.72 13.21 -4.66
C SER A 94 -2.65 13.03 -3.46
N ASP A 95 -2.84 11.78 -3.03
CA ASP A 95 -3.88 11.43 -2.05
C ASP A 95 -3.41 11.57 -0.59
N VAL A 96 -2.15 11.92 -0.36
CA VAL A 96 -1.62 12.17 0.99
C VAL A 96 -1.78 13.65 1.34
N THR A 97 -2.41 13.94 2.48
CA THR A 97 -2.57 15.30 2.98
C THR A 97 -1.21 15.95 3.30
N GLY A 98 -0.96 17.14 2.74
CA GLY A 98 0.24 17.94 3.00
C GLY A 98 0.39 19.06 1.98
N SER A 99 0.80 20.25 2.44
CA SER A 99 0.94 21.46 1.61
C SER A 99 1.98 21.32 0.50
N ASP A 100 3.03 20.55 0.73
CA ASP A 100 4.13 20.34 -0.20
C ASP A 100 4.53 18.86 -0.29
N ARG A 101 5.24 18.51 -1.37
CA ARG A 101 5.62 17.12 -1.70
C ARG A 101 6.53 16.50 -0.64
N PHE A 102 7.44 17.27 -0.06
CA PHE A 102 8.39 16.76 0.94
C PHE A 102 7.65 16.33 2.21
N THR A 103 6.72 17.18 2.66
CA THR A 103 5.85 16.88 3.81
C THR A 103 4.98 15.65 3.54
N ARG A 104 4.37 15.55 2.35
CA ARG A 104 3.56 14.37 1.96
C ARG A 104 4.37 13.06 2.01
N VAL A 105 5.57 13.06 1.44
CA VAL A 105 6.44 11.86 1.44
C VAL A 105 6.87 11.50 2.86
N GLY A 106 7.21 12.48 3.70
CA GLY A 106 7.53 12.25 5.11
C GLY A 106 6.36 11.63 5.89
N HIS A 107 5.14 12.11 5.66
CA HIS A 107 3.93 11.52 6.24
C HIS A 107 3.70 10.08 5.77
N LEU A 108 3.86 9.81 4.46
CA LEU A 108 3.72 8.48 3.91
C LEU A 108 4.79 7.51 4.45
N GLN A 109 6.04 7.96 4.57
CA GLN A 109 7.12 7.18 5.16
C GLN A 109 6.80 6.80 6.61
N ARG A 110 6.37 7.78 7.40
CA ARG A 110 5.95 7.55 8.79
C ARG A 110 4.78 6.59 8.88
N ALA A 111 3.74 6.78 8.05
CA ALA A 111 2.57 5.93 8.01
C ALA A 111 2.93 4.49 7.63
N THR A 112 3.79 4.31 6.62
CA THR A 112 4.30 3.00 6.18
C THR A 112 5.03 2.29 7.32
N ARG A 113 5.87 3.01 8.06
CA ARG A 113 6.58 2.45 9.23
C ARG A 113 5.61 2.00 10.32
N LEU A 114 4.69 2.87 10.73
CA LEU A 114 3.71 2.59 11.79
C LEU A 114 2.80 1.42 11.41
N TYR A 115 2.40 1.34 10.14
CA TYR A 115 1.61 0.22 9.65
C TYR A 115 2.42 -1.08 9.65
N GLY A 116 3.69 -1.04 9.26
CA GLY A 116 4.60 -2.20 9.36
C GLY A 116 4.77 -2.70 10.80
N GLU A 117 4.95 -1.78 11.76
CA GLU A 117 5.02 -2.09 13.19
C GLU A 117 3.70 -2.71 13.70
N PHE A 118 2.56 -2.13 13.29
CA PHE A 118 1.24 -2.67 13.62
C PHE A 118 1.04 -4.11 13.11
N LEU A 119 1.40 -4.38 11.86
CA LEU A 119 1.29 -5.72 11.29
C LEU A 119 2.15 -6.75 12.02
N GLN A 120 3.34 -6.37 12.47
CA GLN A 120 4.19 -7.25 13.29
C GLN A 120 3.53 -7.60 14.64
N MET A 121 2.74 -6.69 15.22
CA MET A 121 2.02 -6.93 16.48
C MET A 121 0.67 -7.64 16.29
N TRP A 122 0.11 -7.61 15.08
CA TRP A 122 -1.26 -8.07 14.81
C TRP A 122 -1.54 -9.52 15.23
N PRO A 123 -0.66 -10.51 14.98
CA PRO A 123 -0.92 -11.89 15.40
C PRO A 123 -1.03 -12.05 16.92
N ALA A 124 -0.23 -11.31 17.68
CA ALA A 124 -0.29 -11.32 19.15
C ALA A 124 -1.61 -10.71 19.64
N ILE A 125 -2.04 -9.58 19.06
CA ILE A 125 -3.34 -8.94 19.36
C ILE A 125 -4.48 -9.91 19.07
N TYR A 126 -4.46 -10.54 17.89
CA TYR A 126 -5.49 -11.48 17.47
C TYR A 126 -5.57 -12.70 18.40
N ARG A 127 -4.42 -13.27 18.78
CA ARG A 127 -4.33 -14.39 19.72
C ARG A 127 -4.96 -14.04 21.06
N VAL A 128 -4.56 -12.91 21.67
CA VAL A 128 -5.09 -12.47 22.97
C VAL A 128 -6.59 -12.20 22.88
N ALA A 129 -7.07 -11.55 21.81
CA ALA A 129 -8.49 -11.29 21.61
C ALA A 129 -9.31 -12.59 21.49
N ARG A 130 -8.74 -13.62 20.87
CA ARG A 130 -9.36 -14.96 20.77
C ARG A 130 -9.43 -15.65 22.13
N GLU A 131 -8.32 -15.66 22.88
CA GLU A 131 -8.26 -16.25 24.24
C GLU A 131 -9.23 -15.57 25.22
N LEU A 132 -9.37 -14.24 25.14
CA LEU A 132 -10.35 -13.49 25.94
C LEU A 132 -11.79 -13.91 25.61
N ARG A 133 -12.10 -14.07 24.31
CA ARG A 133 -13.42 -14.53 23.87
C ARG A 133 -13.72 -15.96 24.34
N GLU A 134 -12.75 -16.86 24.23
CA GLU A 134 -12.87 -18.26 24.65
C GLU A 134 -13.01 -18.40 26.17
N SER A 135 -12.36 -17.53 26.95
CA SER A 135 -12.47 -17.50 28.42
C SER A 135 -13.72 -16.78 28.94
N GLY A 136 -14.63 -16.35 28.06
CA GLY A 136 -15.84 -15.62 28.42
C GLY A 136 -15.59 -14.21 28.99
N ARG A 137 -14.36 -13.71 28.90
CA ARG A 137 -13.97 -12.38 29.38
C ARG A 137 -14.11 -11.38 28.24
N GLN A 138 -15.18 -10.58 28.25
CA GLN A 138 -15.25 -9.45 27.33
C GLN A 138 -14.22 -8.38 27.73
N PRO A 139 -13.55 -7.71 26.78
CA PRO A 139 -12.80 -6.50 27.07
C PRO A 139 -13.78 -5.51 27.69
N SER A 140 -13.67 -5.34 29.01
CA SER A 140 -14.60 -4.55 29.79
C SER A 140 -14.62 -3.11 29.27
N ARG A 141 -15.82 -2.68 28.86
CA ARG A 141 -16.37 -1.31 28.77
C ARG A 141 -15.35 -0.16 28.78
N PRO A 142 -15.36 0.73 27.76
CA PRO A 142 -14.34 1.76 27.62
C PRO A 142 -14.26 2.69 28.83
N LEU A 143 -13.03 2.94 29.30
CA LEU A 143 -12.68 3.99 30.27
C LEU A 143 -12.66 5.36 29.57
N PHE A 144 -13.71 5.74 28.83
CA PHE A 144 -13.89 7.15 28.51
C PHE A 144 -14.48 7.80 29.77
N ARG A 145 -13.60 8.28 30.66
CA ARG A 145 -13.98 9.32 31.62
C ARG A 145 -14.34 10.54 30.79
N GLU A 146 -15.63 10.78 30.63
CA GLU A 146 -16.13 12.11 30.32
C GLU A 146 -15.62 13.03 31.43
N ASN A 147 -14.67 13.90 31.08
CA ASN A 147 -14.40 15.09 31.89
C ASN A 147 -15.62 15.99 31.74
N SER A 148 -16.60 15.81 32.62
CA SER A 148 -17.67 16.78 32.81
C SER A 148 -17.06 18.05 33.40
N ALA A 149 -17.22 19.15 32.65
CA ALA A 149 -17.07 20.51 33.12
C ALA A 149 -18.18 20.88 34.12
#